data_AF-H0SMK3-F1
#
_entry.id   AF-H0SMK3-F1
#
_cell.length_a   1.000
_cell.length_b   1.000
_cell.length_c   1.000
_cell.angle_alpha   90.00
_cell.angle_beta   90.00
_cell.angle_gamma   90.00
#
_symmetry.space_group_name_H-M   'P 1'
#
loop_
_entity.id
_entity.type
_entity.pdbx_description
1 polymer ?
#
loop_
_entity_poly.entity_id
_entity_poly.type
_entity_poly.pdbx_seq_one_letter_code
_entity_poly.pdbx_strand_id
1 'polypeptide(L)' 'MAKGKGTIGAKIIEVAKAHDIPIEENEVLAGALSNVELGDEIPEELYKAVAEVLVFVLNLSRPMR' A
#
# COMPACT_ATOMS: atom_id res chain seq x y z
N MET A 1 9.26 -0.76 5.66
CA MET A 1 8.11 0.11 5.34
C MET A 1 8.63 1.39 4.72
N ALA A 2 7.89 2.00 3.80
CA ALA A 2 8.34 3.19 3.08
C ALA A 2 7.17 4.12 2.75
N LYS A 3 7.44 5.41 2.61
CA LYS A 3 6.50 6.47 2.22
C LYS A 3 7.28 7.48 1.38
N GLY A 4 6.68 7.97 0.31
CA GLY A 4 7.36 8.89 -0.60
C GLY A 4 6.42 9.56 -1.60
N LYS A 5 6.86 10.71 -2.13
CA LYS A 5 6.18 11.46 -3.20
C LYS A 5 7.19 11.79 -4.29
N GLY A 6 6.70 12.13 -5.48
CA GLY A 6 7.55 12.48 -6.63
C GLY A 6 8.57 11.38 -6.96
N THR A 7 9.83 11.76 -7.08
CA THR A 7 10.93 10.85 -7.46
C THR A 7 11.15 9.71 -6.47
N ILE A 8 10.97 9.96 -5.17
CA ILE A 8 11.05 8.91 -4.13
C ILE A 8 9.90 7.92 -4.30
N GLY A 9 8.68 8.41 -4.53
CA GLY A 9 7.51 7.56 -4.78
C GLY A 9 7.71 6.67 -6.01
N ALA A 10 8.20 7.24 -7.10
CA ALA A 10 8.52 6.48 -8.31
C ALA A 10 9.55 5.37 -8.04
N LYS A 11 10.59 5.67 -7.24
CA LYS A 11 11.62 4.69 -6.87
C LYS A 11 11.07 3.55 -5.99
N ILE A 12 10.13 3.85 -5.09
CA ILE A 12 9.45 2.82 -4.28
C ILE A 12 8.68 1.85 -5.20
N ILE A 13 7.96 2.40 -6.19
CA ILE A 13 7.20 1.60 -7.17
C ILE A 13 8.15 0.75 -8.03
N GLU A 14 9.26 1.32 -8.49
CA GLU A 14 10.28 0.60 -9.28
C GLU A 14 10.82 -0.60 -8.50
N VAL A 15 11.22 -0.40 -7.24
CA VAL A 15 11.73 -1.47 -6.38
C VAL A 15 10.64 -2.51 -6.11
N ALA A 16 9.40 -2.09 -5.82
CA ALA A 16 8.29 -3.02 -5.62
C ALA A 16 8.08 -3.94 -6.83
N LYS A 17 8.10 -3.39 -8.06
CA LYS A 17 8.01 -4.17 -9.30
C LYS A 17 9.17 -5.13 -9.48
N ALA A 18 10.39 -4.70 -9.17
CA ALA A 18 11.59 -5.54 -9.29
C ALA A 18 11.59 -6.74 -8.33
N HIS A 19 10.78 -6.69 -7.27
CA HIS A 19 10.64 -7.74 -6.26
C HIS A 19 9.28 -8.45 -6.30
N ASP A 20 8.51 -8.28 -7.39
CA ASP A 20 7.19 -8.88 -7.56
C ASP A 20 6.21 -8.57 -6.41
N ILE A 21 6.34 -7.39 -5.79
CA ILE A 21 5.41 -6.92 -4.77
C ILE A 21 4.16 -6.38 -5.46
N PRO A 22 2.95 -6.89 -5.15
CA PRO A 22 1.70 -6.36 -5.70
C PRO A 22 1.51 -4.88 -5.41
N ILE A 23 1.03 -4.14 -6.40
CA ILE A 23 0.77 -2.70 -6.29
C ILE A 23 -0.73 -2.47 -6.49
N GLU A 24 -1.35 -1.83 -5.52
CA GLU A 24 -2.74 -1.38 -5.58
C GLU A 24 -2.76 0.14 -5.80
N GLU A 25 -3.42 0.59 -6.87
CA GLU A 25 -3.53 2.00 -7.21
C GLU A 25 -4.83 2.58 -6.65
N ASN A 26 -4.77 3.09 -5.43
CA ASN A 26 -5.90 3.77 -4.77
C ASN A 26 -5.47 5.17 -4.31
N GLU A 27 -5.81 6.20 -5.09
CA GLU A 27 -5.40 7.59 -4.83
C GLU A 27 -5.93 8.12 -3.48
N VAL A 28 -7.17 7.79 -3.14
CA VAL A 28 -7.81 8.26 -1.89
C VAL A 28 -7.07 7.69 -0.67
N LEU A 29 -6.86 6.38 -0.64
CA LEU A 29 -6.17 5.72 0.46
C LEU A 29 -4.69 6.10 0.52
N ALA A 30 -4.01 6.17 -0.63
CA ALA A 30 -2.62 6.62 -0.70
C ALA A 30 -2.48 8.05 -0.20
N GLY A 31 -3.40 8.95 -0.56
CA GLY A 31 -3.46 10.32 -0.07
C GLY A 31 -3.64 10.37 1.44
N ALA A 32 -4.60 9.62 1.98
CA ALA A 32 -4.86 9.54 3.43
C ALA A 32 -3.65 9.01 4.21
N LEU A 33 -3.09 7.87 3.79
CA LEU A 33 -1.89 7.28 4.41
C LEU A 33 -0.65 8.16 4.23
N SER A 34 -0.61 9.04 3.23
CA SER A 34 0.48 9.99 3.07
C SER A 34 0.56 11.05 4.18
N ASN A 35 -0.45 11.14 5.06
CA ASN A 35 -0.42 11.99 6.25
C ASN A 35 -0.02 11.23 7.53
N VAL A 36 0.07 9.90 7.49
CA VAL A 36 0.52 9.07 8.62
C VAL A 36 2.04 9.01 8.62
N GLU A 37 2.69 9.25 9.77
CA GLU A 37 4.15 9.19 9.85
C GLU A 37 4.67 7.75 9.82
N LEU A 38 5.91 7.59 9.36
CA LEU A 38 6.51 6.27 9.27
C LEU A 38 6.76 5.71 10.67
N GLY A 39 6.23 4.52 10.92
CA GLY A 39 6.36 3.83 12.21
C GLY A 39 5.20 4.11 13.16
N ASP A 40 4.33 5.07 12.85
CA ASP A 40 3.10 5.28 13.58
C ASP A 40 2.07 4.20 13.24
N GLU A 41 1.16 3.97 14.19
CA GLU A 41 0.00 3.14 13.95
C GLU A 41 -0.95 3.81 12.96
N ILE A 42 -1.68 2.98 12.21
CA ILE A 42 -2.68 3.44 11.27
C ILE A 42 -3.86 4.02 12.07
N PRO A 43 -4.40 5.20 11.72
CA PRO A 43 -5.61 5.72 12.35
C PRO A 43 -6.81 4.79 12.16
N GLU A 44 -7.68 4.68 13.19
CA GLU A 44 -8.82 3.76 13.18
C GLU A 44 -9.77 4.00 12.00
N GLU A 45 -9.94 5.24 11.59
CA GLU A 45 -10.77 5.63 10.45
C GLU A 45 -10.28 5.04 9.12
N LEU A 46 -8.99 4.68 9.03
CA LEU A 46 -8.38 4.07 7.84
C LEU A 46 -8.37 2.55 7.88
N TYR A 47 -8.73 1.92 9.01
CA TYR A 47 -8.68 0.46 9.16
C TYR A 47 -9.47 -0.28 8.11
N LYS A 48 -10.67 0.20 7.78
CA LYS A 48 -11.50 -0.44 6.75
C LYS A 48 -10.81 -0.46 5.39
N ALA A 49 -10.28 0.69 4.96
CA ALA A 49 -9.63 0.82 3.67
C ALA A 49 -8.34 -0.02 3.59
N VAL A 50 -7.57 -0.09 4.68
CA VAL A 50 -6.38 -0.95 4.75
C VAL A 50 -6.76 -2.42 4.75
N ALA A 51 -7.84 -2.81 5.44
CA ALA A 51 -8.35 -4.18 5.41
C ALA A 51 -8.74 -4.61 3.99
N GLU A 52 -9.34 -3.73 3.20
CA GLU A 52 -9.67 -4.00 1.78
C GLU A 52 -8.41 -4.28 0.96
N VAL A 53 -7.31 -3.54 1.16
CA VAL A 53 -6.02 -3.81 0.51
C VAL A 53 -5.44 -5.15 0.94
N LEU A 54 -5.51 -5.49 2.23
CA LEU A 54 -5.06 -6.79 2.72
C LEU A 54 -5.86 -7.95 2.12
N VAL A 55 -7.18 -7.79 1.99
CA VAL A 55 -8.05 -8.76 1.31
C VAL A 55 -7.67 -8.91 -0.16
N PHE A 56 -7.38 -7.82 -0.86
CA PHE A 56 -6.88 -7.86 -2.24
C PHE A 56 -5.61 -8.70 -2.34
N VAL A 57 -4.59 -8.43 -1.51
CA VAL A 57 -3.33 -9.18 -1.50
C VAL A 57 -3.55 -10.67 -1.18
N LEU A 58 -4.43 -10.97 -0.21
CA LEU A 58 -4.79 -12.35 0.14
C LEU A 58 -5.45 -13.08 -1.03
N ASN A 59 -6.29 -12.40 -1.81
CA ASN A 59 -6.94 -13.00 -2.99
C ASN A 59 -5.93 -13.27 -4.12
N LEU A 60 -4.93 -12.40 -4.32
CA LEU A 60 -3.83 -12.65 -5.26
C LEU A 60 -2.96 -13.85 -4.85
N SER A 61 -2.81 -14.06 -3.54
CA SER A 61 -1.96 -15.12 -2.99
C SER A 61 -2.66 -16.48 -2.90
N ARG A 62 -3.99 -16.52 -3.02
CA ARG A 62 -4.73 -17.78 -3.05
C ARG A 62 -4.57 -18.41 -4.42
N PRO A 63 -4.04 -19.65 -4.52
CA PRO A 63 -4.16 -20.39 -5.77
C PRO A 63 -5.65 -20.55 -6.05
N MET A 64 -6.08 -20.13 -7.24
CA MET A 64 -7.41 -20.47 -7.76
C MET A 64 -7.52 -22.01 -7.64
N ARG A 65 -8.37 -22.50 -6.73
CA ARG A 65 -8.61 -23.94 -6.56
C ARG A 65 -9.45 -24.46 -7.71
#